data_AF-A0A0D2WUN5-F1
#
_entry.id   AF-A0A0D2WUN5-F1
#
_cell.length_a   1.000
_cell.length_b   1.000
_cell.length_c   1.000
_cell.angle_alpha   90.00
_cell.angle_beta   90.00
_cell.angle_gamma   90.00
#
_symmetry.space_group_name_H-M   'P 1'
#
loop_
_entity.id
_entity.type
_entity.pdbx_description
1 polymer ?
#
loop_
_entity_poly.entity_id
_entity_poly.type
_entity_poly.pdbx_seq_one_letter_code
_entity_poly.pdbx_strand_id
1 'polypeptide(L)' 'MHHSMWNLAETPITLIYDSAFASLANLRSLNLADTLFTDLNDDVLEPLTGLETLDLSGSMIENVYDFAFEYMANLQTL' A
#
# COMPACT_ATOMS: atom_id res chain seq x y z
N MET A 1 15.92 15.19 6.44
CA MET A 1 15.37 13.86 6.74
C MET A 1 14.73 13.36 5.45
N HIS A 2 15.26 12.32 4.82
CA HIS A 2 14.67 11.81 3.58
C HIS A 2 13.48 10.91 3.95
N HIS A 3 12.26 11.35 3.68
CA HIS A 3 11.08 10.48 3.77
C HIS A 3 11.12 9.59 2.52
N SER A 4 11.27 8.28 2.70
CA SER A 4 11.23 7.29 1.64
C SER A 4 9.82 7.22 1.06
N MET A 5 9.70 7.48 -0.24
CA MET A 5 8.44 7.44 -0.99
C MET A 5 8.59 6.49 -2.16
N TRP A 6 7.56 5.69 -2.44
CA TRP A 6 7.47 4.82 -3.59
C TRP A 6 6.19 5.16 -4.36
N ASN A 7 6.34 5.54 -5.63
CA ASN A 7 5.23 5.85 -6.51
C ASN A 7 5.08 4.76 -7.59
N LEU A 8 3.89 4.16 -7.64
CA LEU A 8 3.46 3.17 -8.63
C LEU A 8 2.17 3.62 -9.34
N ALA A 9 1.80 4.90 -9.22
CA ALA A 9 0.58 5.42 -9.81
C ALA A 9 0.55 5.26 -11.34
N GLU A 10 -0.65 5.13 -11.89
CA GLU A 10 -0.91 5.01 -13.33
C GLU A 10 -0.18 3.81 -13.99
N THR A 11 0.11 2.76 -13.21
CA THR A 11 0.69 1.52 -13.73
C THR A 11 -0.37 0.42 -13.85
N PRO A 12 -0.25 -0.51 -14.81
CA PRO A 12 -1.22 -1.59 -15.00
C PRO A 12 -1.02 -2.73 -13.99
N ILE A 13 -0.71 -2.40 -12.73
CA ILE A 13 -0.60 -3.39 -11.65
C ILE A 13 -1.99 -3.95 -11.39
N THR A 14 -2.14 -5.26 -11.60
CA THR A 14 -3.36 -6.01 -11.30
C THR A 14 -3.20 -6.90 -10.07
N LEU A 15 -1.95 -7.20 -9.69
CA LEU A 15 -1.62 -8.13 -8.62
C LEU A 15 -0.38 -7.61 -7.87
N ILE A 16 -0.46 -7.64 -6.54
CA ILE A 16 0.65 -7.37 -5.64
C ILE A 16 0.81 -8.64 -4.79
N TYR A 17 2.02 -9.20 -4.78
CA TYR A 17 2.34 -10.35 -3.94
C TYR A 17 2.63 -9.88 -2.51
N ASP A 18 2.33 -10.69 -1.50
CA ASP A 18 2.54 -10.36 -0.08
C ASP A 18 4.01 -9.98 0.23
N SER A 19 4.95 -10.54 -0.54
CA SER A 19 6.38 -10.25 -0.40
C SER A 19 6.85 -8.99 -1.14
N ALA A 20 6.00 -8.33 -1.93
CA ALA A 20 6.39 -7.20 -2.78
C ALA A 20 7.00 -6.04 -1.98
N PHE A 21 6.58 -5.88 -0.73
CA PHE A 21 7.01 -4.80 0.16
C PHE A 21 7.84 -5.28 1.37
N ALA A 22 8.28 -6.55 1.38
CA ALA A 22 8.93 -7.18 2.53
C ALA A 22 10.16 -6.44 3.08
N SER A 23 10.87 -5.65 2.25
CA SER A 23 12.07 -4.89 2.65
C SER A 23 11.81 -3.40 2.90
N LEU A 24 10.54 -2.97 2.89
CA LEU A 24 10.13 -1.56 2.89
C LEU A 24 9.59 -1.06 4.23
N ALA A 25 10.03 -1.63 5.34
CA ALA A 25 9.61 -1.22 6.69
C ALA A 25 9.83 0.27 7.00
N ASN A 26 10.76 0.94 6.31
CA ASN A 26 11.03 2.37 6.47
C ASN A 26 10.29 3.26 5.45
N LEU A 27 9.45 2.70 4.58
CA LEU A 27 8.67 3.48 3.62
C LEU A 27 7.66 4.36 4.36
N ARG A 28 7.59 5.64 3.99
CA ARG A 28 6.65 6.61 4.60
C ARG A 28 5.46 6.91 3.71
N SER A 29 5.64 6.83 2.39
CA SER A 29 4.57 7.07 1.44
C SER A 29 4.58 6.03 0.32
N LEU A 30 3.40 5.47 0.06
CA LEU A 30 3.13 4.54 -1.04
C LEU A 30 1.97 5.09 -1.86
N ASN A 31 2.21 5.30 -3.15
CA ASN A 31 1.17 5.70 -4.09
C ASN A 31 0.87 4.55 -5.05
N LEU A 32 -0.35 4.02 -4.97
CA LEU A 32 -0.92 2.97 -5.81
C LEU A 32 -2.13 3.49 -6.60
N ALA A 33 -2.28 4.81 -6.74
CA ALA A 33 -3.40 5.45 -7.41
C ALA A 33 -3.50 5.06 -8.89
N ASP A 34 -4.72 5.03 -9.42
CA ASP A 34 -5.00 4.71 -10.82
C ASP A 34 -4.36 3.38 -11.28
N THR A 35 -4.33 2.39 -10.38
CA THR A 35 -3.90 1.01 -10.70
C THR A 35 -5.10 0.08 -10.91
N LEU A 36 -4.85 -1.06 -11.56
CA LEU A 36 -5.86 -2.10 -11.81
C LEU A 36 -5.93 -3.13 -10.67
N PHE A 37 -5.40 -2.79 -9.49
CA PHE A 37 -5.31 -3.67 -8.35
C PHE A 37 -6.70 -3.81 -7.68
N THR A 38 -7.18 -5.05 -7.54
CA THR A 38 -8.56 -5.35 -7.14
C THR A 38 -8.71 -5.83 -5.71
N ASP A 39 -7.67 -6.42 -5.12
CA ASP A 39 -7.78 -7.18 -3.88
C ASP A 39 -6.73 -6.75 -2.86
N LEU A 40 -7.16 -6.00 -1.85
CA LEU A 40 -6.31 -5.67 -0.72
C LEU A 40 -6.51 -6.68 0.42
N ASN A 41 -5.63 -7.67 0.48
CA ASN A 41 -5.62 -8.70 1.52
C ASN A 41 -4.91 -8.21 2.81
N ASP A 42 -4.92 -9.07 3.83
CA ASP A 42 -4.36 -8.75 5.16
C ASP A 42 -2.81 -8.70 5.19
N ASP A 43 -2.15 -9.34 4.23
CA ASP A 43 -0.70 -9.57 4.27
C ASP A 43 0.10 -8.58 3.40
N VAL A 44 -0.48 -8.06 2.31
CA VAL A 44 0.23 -7.24 1.30
C VAL A 44 0.87 -6.01 1.91
N LEU A 45 0.21 -5.36 2.88
CA LEU A 45 0.71 -4.13 3.49
C LEU A 45 1.29 -4.34 4.90
N GLU A 46 1.28 -5.57 5.44
CA GLU A 46 1.86 -5.91 6.75
C GLU A 46 3.30 -5.39 6.92
N PRO A 47 4.21 -5.52 5.93
CA PRO A 47 5.60 -5.07 6.13
C PRO A 47 5.76 -3.56 6.28
N LEU A 48 4.76 -2.76 5.85
CA LEU A 48 4.82 -1.30 5.77
C LEU A 48 4.50 -0.61 7.10
N THR A 49 5.05 -1.13 8.20
CA THR A 49 4.82 -0.65 9.58
C THR A 49 5.14 0.84 9.80
N GLY A 50 6.02 1.43 8.99
CA GLY A 50 6.37 2.84 9.02
C GLY A 50 5.51 3.76 8.15
N LEU A 51 4.53 3.23 7.41
CA LEU A 51 3.77 4.00 6.42
C LEU A 51 2.92 5.09 7.08
N GLU A 52 3.00 6.30 6.54
CA GLU A 52 2.26 7.49 7.00
C GLU A 52 1.20 7.90 5.97
N THR A 53 1.47 7.66 4.67
CA THR A 53 0.58 7.98 3.56
C THR A 53 0.43 6.80 2.62
N LEU A 54 -0.81 6.39 2.40
CA LEU A 54 -1.18 5.45 1.35
C LEU A 54 -2.15 6.15 0.41
N ASP A 55 -1.94 6.06 -0.90
CA ASP A 55 -2.88 6.58 -1.89
C ASP A 55 -3.39 5.42 -2.74
N LEU A 56 -4.70 5.15 -2.65
CA LEU A 56 -5.43 4.14 -3.43
C LEU A 56 -6.48 4.80 -4.35
N SER A 57 -6.40 6.11 -4.58
CA SER A 57 -7.40 6.84 -5.35
C SER A 57 -7.43 6.39 -6.81
N GLY A 58 -8.63 6.22 -7.37
CA GLY A 58 -8.78 5.74 -8.75
C GLY A 58 -8.39 4.28 -8.99
N SER A 59 -7.95 3.55 -7.95
CA SER A 59 -7.67 2.13 -8.05
C SER A 59 -8.95 1.30 -8.11
N MET A 60 -8.87 0.16 -8.78
CA MET A 60 -10.02 -0.74 -9.01
C MET A 60 -10.26 -1.71 -7.83
N ILE A 61 -10.00 -1.28 -6.59
CA ILE A 61 -10.12 -2.15 -5.41
C ILE A 61 -11.59 -2.51 -5.19
N GLU A 62 -11.90 -3.79 -5.29
CA GLU A 62 -13.23 -4.35 -5.07
C GLU A 62 -13.32 -5.03 -3.71
N ASN A 63 -12.24 -5.66 -3.25
CA ASN A 63 -12.19 -6.40 -1.99
C ASN A 63 -11.14 -5.79 -1.07
N VAL A 64 -11.56 -5.44 0.15
CA VAL A 64 -10.69 -5.05 1.26
C VAL A 64 -10.99 -5.99 2.41
N TYR A 65 -9.98 -6.70 2.87
CA TYR A 65 -10.13 -7.68 3.93
C TYR A 65 -10.16 -6.99 5.30
N ASP A 66 -10.79 -7.61 6.30
CA ASP A 66 -11.09 -7.00 7.59
C ASP A 66 -9.84 -6.48 8.33
N PHE A 67 -8.66 -7.07 8.06
CA PHE A 67 -7.40 -6.77 8.75
C PHE A 67 -6.35 -6.14 7.82
N ALA A 68 -6.73 -5.73 6.60
CA ALA A 68 -5.86 -5.10 5.60
C ALA A 68 -5.03 -3.89 6.11
N PHE A 69 -5.48 -3.25 7.19
CA PHE A 69 -4.82 -2.08 7.79
C PHE A 69 -4.40 -2.31 9.25
N GLU A 70 -4.49 -3.53 9.79
CA GLU A 70 -4.28 -3.83 11.21
C GLU A 70 -2.91 -3.34 11.73
N TYR A 71 -1.86 -3.46 10.90
CA TYR A 71 -0.48 -3.13 11.27
C TYR A 71 -0.06 -1.69 10.96
N MET A 72 -0.98 -0.86 10.45
CA MET A 72 -0.70 0.51 9.99
C MET A 72 -0.76 1.56 11.11
N ALA A 73 -0.05 1.33 12.21
CA ALA A 73 -0.10 2.18 13.40
C ALA A 73 0.33 3.65 13.16
N ASN A 74 1.07 3.92 12.09
CA ASN A 74 1.57 5.25 11.75
C ASN A 74 0.78 5.94 10.61
N LEU A 75 -0.25 5.29 10.05
CA LEU A 75 -0.99 5.83 8.92
C LEU A 75 -1.78 7.07 9.33
N GLN A 76 -1.58 8.15 8.59
CA GLN A 76 -2.19 9.45 8.83
C GLN A 76 -3.07 9.88 7.66
N THR A 77 -2.81 9.36 6.46
CA THR A 77 -3.52 9.71 5.23
C THR A 77 -3.74 8.45 4.40
N LEU A 78 -4.98 8.27 3.95
CA LEU A 78 -5.46 7.18 3.10
C LEU A 78 -6.25 7.76 1.92
#